data_AF-A0A914TNH4-F1
#
_entry.id   AF-A0A914TNH4-F1
#
_cell.length_a   1.000
_cell.length_b   1.000
_cell.length_c   1.000
_cell.angle_alpha   90.00
_cell.angle_beta   90.00
_cell.angle_gamma   90.00
#
_symmetry.space_group_name_H-M   'P 1'
#
loop_
_entity.id
_entity.type
_entity.pdbx_description
1 polymer ?
#
loop_
_entity_poly.entity_id
_entity_poly.type
_entity_poly.pdbx_seq_one_letter_code
_entity_poly.pdbx_strand_id
1 'polypeptide(L)'
;MSGLNLQITDFTNEVGEQRHRCGKDPKKSKKTVEDFKPKPPPLIQRAITGTLSTIVCAYNKIAVCTGCKIPPPAHLIDSFAFYPPAPWKWYYLSYFNEEIGKRSFGNAKQCYGKPSLRIEPVTDSKNKALIAQIETFAERTQAFIIQSESGNYIVGAKIEAELSTEEEPSHKVILLANSNACDLGLSLNCYAGYIASYQHPDAYDVYTFDYSGYGLSTGKPNENAVYKDIEGVYDYIVTERKDPKLEIILIGISIGTAVVTDLAAKNFPYVSGVVLIAPLTSAIRHVSRHHPPRVTSPYVDCFRTIDKVPSVNVPLLCIHGLNDEMMPPSNSAEIYAVAPYGVDPLFLPNRCHLGVLSSFRLGERIITFMEEDIEKWKAGFQKDKLHRTSHMKYEEFEYDKDTDSDKSPTLTTETPTS
;
A
#
# COMPACT_ATOMS: atom_id res chain seq x y z
N MET A 1 21.19 -36.33 29.03
CA MET A 1 21.65 -36.01 27.66
C MET A 1 20.40 -35.65 26.86
N SER A 2 19.93 -34.40 26.94
CA SER A 2 20.32 -33.21 26.15
C SER A 2 19.78 -33.25 24.72
N GLY A 3 18.85 -32.35 24.38
CA GLY A 3 18.45 -32.08 22.98
C GLY A 3 17.16 -31.30 22.82
N LEU A 4 17.25 -29.96 22.97
CA LEU A 4 16.39 -28.87 22.48
C LEU A 4 14.86 -29.10 22.27
N ASN A 5 14.07 -28.45 23.14
CA ASN A 5 12.70 -28.01 22.84
C ASN A 5 12.76 -26.60 22.21
N LEU A 6 12.30 -26.45 20.97
CA LEU A 6 11.98 -25.17 20.33
C LEU A 6 10.48 -24.93 20.48
N GLN A 7 10.09 -24.05 21.40
CA GLN A 7 8.72 -23.54 21.49
C GLN A 7 8.51 -22.51 20.37
N ILE A 8 7.65 -22.87 19.42
CA ILE A 8 7.06 -21.97 18.44
C ILE A 8 5.86 -21.31 19.13
N THR A 9 6.06 -20.13 19.69
CA THR A 9 5.00 -19.21 20.10
C THR A 9 5.36 -17.82 19.62
N ASP A 10 4.33 -17.04 19.28
CA ASP A 10 4.35 -15.62 18.90
C ASP A 10 4.54 -15.30 17.41
N PHE A 11 3.42 -15.36 16.67
CA PHE A 11 3.15 -14.45 15.55
C PHE A 11 1.63 -14.23 15.32
N THR A 12 0.76 -15.01 15.94
CA THR A 12 -0.70 -14.77 15.96
C THR A 12 -1.12 -13.64 16.91
N ASN A 13 -0.22 -13.19 17.80
CA ASN A 13 -0.50 -12.10 18.74
C ASN A 13 -0.36 -10.70 18.11
N GLU A 14 0.44 -10.49 17.06
CA GLU A 14 0.67 -9.11 16.55
C GLU A 14 -0.54 -8.50 15.83
N VAL A 15 -1.30 -9.29 15.06
CA VAL A 15 -2.52 -8.79 14.38
C VAL A 15 -3.68 -8.63 15.38
N GLY A 16 -3.74 -9.48 16.40
CA GLY A 16 -4.73 -9.40 17.49
C GLY A 16 -4.45 -8.28 18.51
N GLU A 17 -3.19 -8.06 18.87
CA GLU A 17 -2.78 -6.97 19.79
C GLU A 17 -2.96 -5.60 19.17
N GLN A 18 -2.79 -5.44 17.84
CA GLN A 18 -3.09 -4.17 17.18
C GLN A 18 -4.59 -3.83 17.20
N ARG A 19 -5.47 -4.84 17.14
CA ARG A 19 -6.92 -4.64 17.38
C ARG A 19 -7.22 -4.32 18.85
N HIS A 20 -6.53 -4.94 19.80
CA HIS A 20 -6.75 -4.68 21.24
C HIS A 20 -6.21 -3.34 21.74
N ARG A 21 -5.22 -2.72 21.08
CA ARG A 21 -4.80 -1.34 21.39
C ARG A 21 -5.85 -0.29 21.02
N CYS A 22 -6.81 -0.63 20.17
CA CYS A 22 -7.94 0.24 19.81
C CYS A 22 -9.00 0.35 20.91
N GLY A 23 -8.99 -0.54 21.91
CA GLY A 23 -10.04 -0.69 22.93
C GLY A 23 -9.71 -0.18 24.33
N LYS A 24 -8.76 0.76 24.51
CA LYS A 24 -8.54 1.37 25.82
C LYS A 24 -9.31 2.70 25.94
N ASP A 25 -10.26 2.67 26.87
CA ASP A 25 -11.10 3.75 27.39
C ASP A 25 -10.44 5.14 27.30
N PRO A 26 -10.97 6.10 26.50
CA PRO A 26 -10.40 7.42 26.39
C PRO A 26 -10.80 8.23 27.63
N LYS A 27 -9.97 8.17 28.68
CA LYS A 27 -10.00 9.21 29.72
C LYS A 27 -9.66 10.55 29.04
N LYS A 28 -10.69 11.36 28.80
CA LYS A 28 -10.70 12.77 28.39
C LYS A 28 -9.33 13.44 28.47
N SER A 29 -8.56 13.41 27.39
CA SER A 29 -7.53 14.41 27.11
C SER A 29 -7.86 15.05 25.77
N LYS A 30 -8.51 16.21 25.80
CA LYS A 30 -8.54 17.11 24.65
C LYS A 30 -7.10 17.59 24.47
N LYS A 31 -6.37 17.02 23.53
CA LYS A 31 -5.09 17.56 23.08
C LYS A 31 -5.34 18.43 21.86
N THR A 32 -4.85 19.65 21.88
CA THR A 32 -4.84 20.56 20.72
C THR A 32 -3.46 20.53 20.08
N VAL A 33 -3.34 21.02 18.84
CA VAL A 33 -2.10 20.96 18.04
C VAL A 33 -0.92 21.70 18.73
N GLU A 34 -1.19 22.64 19.64
CA GLU A 34 -0.17 23.33 20.43
C GLU A 34 0.59 22.42 21.43
N ASP A 35 0.05 21.25 21.77
CA ASP A 35 0.67 20.30 22.72
C ASP A 35 1.86 19.52 22.11
N PHE A 36 2.10 19.64 20.80
CA PHE A 36 3.17 18.93 20.08
C PHE A 36 4.41 19.78 19.80
N LYS A 37 4.63 20.88 20.54
CA LYS A 37 5.96 21.53 20.55
C LYS A 37 6.96 20.65 21.32
N PRO A 38 8.06 20.19 20.70
CA PRO A 38 9.03 19.34 21.40
C PRO A 38 9.68 20.11 22.54
N LYS A 39 9.52 19.63 23.78
CA LYS A 39 10.43 20.02 24.87
C LYS A 39 11.77 19.31 24.63
N PRO A 40 12.90 20.04 24.58
CA PRO A 40 14.20 19.38 24.46
C PRO A 40 14.46 18.54 25.72
N PRO A 41 14.93 17.29 25.59
CA PRO A 41 15.35 16.49 26.73
C PRO A 41 16.61 17.10 27.38
N PRO A 42 16.88 16.84 28.67
CA PRO A 42 18.07 17.36 29.33
C PRO A 42 19.34 16.87 28.62
N LEU A 43 20.14 17.83 28.17
CA LEU A 43 21.45 17.62 27.55
C LEU A 43 22.39 16.94 28.57
N ILE A 44 22.63 15.64 28.42
CA ILE A 44 23.85 15.02 28.94
C ILE A 44 24.93 15.27 27.89
N GLN A 45 25.47 16.48 27.90
CA GLN A 45 26.61 16.89 27.09
C GLN A 45 27.88 16.42 27.80
N ARG A 46 28.33 15.19 27.53
CA ARG A 46 29.74 14.85 27.72
C ARG A 46 30.49 15.27 26.46
N ALA A 47 31.09 16.46 26.55
CA ALA A 47 31.99 16.98 25.54
C ALA A 47 33.14 15.99 25.30
N ILE A 48 33.24 15.48 24.08
CA ILE A 48 34.50 14.96 23.54
C ILE A 48 34.89 15.94 22.45
N THR A 49 35.78 16.87 22.80
CA THR A 49 36.47 17.76 21.87
C THR A 49 37.46 16.95 21.04
N GLY A 50 37.22 16.81 19.75
CA GLY A 50 38.18 16.22 18.81
C GLY A 50 37.56 15.84 17.46
N THR A 51 37.77 16.71 16.46
CA THR A 51 37.90 16.45 15.00
C THR A 51 37.04 15.36 14.33
N LEU A 52 36.27 15.78 13.30
CA LEU A 52 35.42 15.01 12.36
C LEU A 52 34.13 14.41 12.96
N SER A 53 33.03 15.17 12.84
CA SER A 53 31.68 14.78 13.25
C SER A 53 31.15 13.60 12.41
N THR A 54 31.41 12.38 12.90
CA THR A 54 30.80 11.15 12.38
C THR A 54 29.61 10.80 13.28
N ILE A 55 28.40 11.14 12.85
CA ILE A 55 27.17 10.75 13.56
C ILE A 55 26.75 9.39 13.01
N VAL A 56 26.92 8.35 13.83
CA VAL A 56 26.48 6.98 13.56
C VAL A 56 25.03 6.84 13.98
N CYS A 57 24.10 6.78 13.02
CA CYS A 57 22.72 6.36 13.29
C CYS A 57 22.69 4.83 13.34
N ALA A 58 22.68 4.26 14.54
CA ALA A 58 22.53 2.83 14.73
C ALA A 58 21.04 2.46 14.87
N TYR A 59 20.45 1.91 13.82
CA TYR A 59 19.28 1.04 13.91
C TYR A 59 19.64 -0.27 13.18
N ASN A 60 19.50 -1.41 13.85
CA ASN A 60 19.83 -2.74 13.33
C ASN A 60 21.25 -2.91 12.71
N LYS A 61 22.29 -2.59 13.48
CA LYS A 61 23.71 -2.89 13.17
C LYS A 61 24.32 -2.22 11.92
N ILE A 62 23.67 -1.25 11.29
CA ILE A 62 24.29 -0.47 10.21
C ILE A 62 24.67 0.91 10.75
N ALA A 63 25.97 1.21 10.71
CA ALA A 63 26.49 2.57 10.88
C ALA A 63 26.55 3.24 9.51
N VAL A 64 25.56 4.10 9.19
CA VAL A 64 25.63 4.92 7.97
C VAL A 64 26.47 6.14 8.27
N CYS A 65 27.68 6.21 7.70
CA CYS A 65 28.52 7.40 7.78
C CYS A 65 27.91 8.51 6.91
N THR A 66 27.21 9.45 7.53
CA THR A 66 26.59 10.61 6.88
C THR A 66 27.61 11.58 6.25
N GLY A 67 28.91 11.40 6.53
CA GLY A 67 30.01 12.16 5.93
C GLY A 67 30.71 11.47 4.74
N CYS A 68 30.46 10.17 4.51
CA CYS A 68 31.02 9.46 3.36
C CYS A 68 30.06 9.57 2.16
N LYS A 69 30.57 10.09 1.03
CA LYS A 69 29.87 10.11 -0.26
C LYS A 69 29.73 8.72 -0.92
N ILE A 70 29.94 7.64 -0.17
CA ILE A 70 29.88 6.27 -0.67
C ILE A 70 28.57 5.66 -0.17
N PRO A 71 27.62 5.33 -1.06
CA PRO A 71 26.38 4.67 -0.67
C PRO A 71 26.67 3.33 0.02
N PRO A 72 25.88 2.92 1.04
CA PRO A 72 25.83 1.52 1.39
C PRO A 72 25.38 0.73 0.15
N PRO A 73 25.93 -0.47 -0.10
CA PRO A 73 25.51 -1.29 -1.23
C PRO A 73 23.99 -1.50 -1.24
N ALA A 74 23.34 -1.29 -2.40
CA ALA A 74 21.87 -1.38 -2.54
C ALA A 74 21.27 -2.68 -1.95
N HIS A 75 21.97 -3.81 -2.11
CA HIS A 75 21.55 -5.11 -1.57
C HIS A 75 21.38 -5.16 -0.04
N LEU A 76 22.10 -4.31 0.71
CA LEU A 76 21.91 -4.20 2.15
C LEU A 76 20.60 -3.48 2.47
N ILE A 77 20.27 -2.41 1.75
CA ILE A 77 19.03 -1.66 1.94
C ILE A 77 17.82 -2.51 1.55
N ASP A 78 17.90 -3.24 0.43
CA ASP A 78 16.83 -4.12 -0.06
C ASP A 78 16.45 -5.19 0.98
N SER A 79 17.45 -5.73 1.68
CA SER A 79 17.24 -6.77 2.71
C SER A 79 16.52 -6.28 3.97
N PHE A 80 16.46 -4.95 4.20
CA PHE A 80 15.75 -4.36 5.34
C PHE A 80 14.45 -3.66 4.93
N ALA A 81 14.29 -3.29 3.66
CA ALA A 81 13.10 -2.62 3.17
C ALA A 81 11.96 -3.60 2.86
N PHE A 82 12.26 -4.85 2.53
CA PHE A 82 11.27 -5.83 2.09
C PHE A 82 11.12 -6.98 3.09
N TYR A 83 9.88 -7.27 3.45
CA TYR A 83 9.51 -8.37 4.34
C TYR A 83 8.52 -9.31 3.63
N PRO A 84 8.93 -10.04 2.58
CA PRO A 84 8.03 -10.95 1.87
C PRO A 84 7.42 -11.96 2.84
N PRO A 85 6.09 -12.19 2.79
CA PRO A 85 5.49 -13.32 3.49
C PRO A 85 6.16 -14.63 3.09
N ALA A 86 6.14 -15.62 3.98
CA ALA A 86 6.57 -16.96 3.62
C ALA A 86 5.78 -17.45 2.39
N PRO A 87 6.43 -18.01 1.36
CA PRO A 87 5.72 -18.58 0.22
C PRO A 87 4.67 -19.59 0.67
N TRP A 88 3.56 -19.70 -0.08
CA TRP A 88 2.45 -20.63 0.20
C TRP A 88 1.68 -20.35 1.51
N LYS A 89 1.90 -19.19 2.14
CA LYS A 89 1.26 -18.85 3.42
C LYS A 89 -0.22 -18.52 3.26
N TRP A 90 -0.57 -17.75 2.24
CA TRP A 90 -1.93 -17.21 2.09
C TRP A 90 -2.68 -17.75 0.88
N TYR A 91 -1.97 -18.21 -0.16
CA TYR A 91 -2.60 -18.81 -1.34
C TYR A 91 -1.70 -19.86 -2.04
N TYR A 92 -2.35 -20.71 -2.84
CA TYR A 92 -1.73 -21.58 -3.84
C TYR A 92 -2.11 -21.10 -5.24
N LEU A 93 -1.24 -21.35 -6.21
CA LEU A 93 -1.56 -21.18 -7.62
C LEU A 93 -1.86 -22.55 -8.23
N SER A 94 -3.02 -22.69 -8.86
CA SER A 94 -3.47 -23.93 -9.50
C SER A 94 -3.78 -23.73 -10.97
N TYR A 95 -3.60 -24.77 -11.78
CA TYR A 95 -3.98 -24.80 -13.19
C TYR A 95 -4.60 -26.16 -13.55
N PHE A 96 -5.43 -26.21 -14.59
CA PHE A 96 -5.99 -27.48 -15.04
C PHE A 96 -4.95 -28.24 -15.87
N ASN A 97 -4.57 -29.44 -15.44
CA ASN A 97 -3.64 -30.29 -16.16
C ASN A 97 -4.43 -31.36 -16.93
N GLU A 98 -4.50 -31.19 -18.24
CA GLU A 98 -5.23 -32.07 -19.16
C GLU A 98 -4.68 -33.50 -19.17
N GLU A 99 -3.37 -33.70 -18.98
CA GLU A 99 -2.74 -35.02 -19.00
C GLU A 99 -3.24 -35.93 -17.86
N ILE A 100 -3.54 -35.34 -16.71
CA ILE A 100 -4.00 -36.06 -15.51
C ILE A 100 -5.48 -35.81 -15.20
N GLY A 101 -6.16 -34.96 -15.99
CA GLY A 101 -7.57 -34.57 -15.79
C GLY A 101 -7.87 -33.92 -14.44
N LYS A 102 -6.89 -33.28 -13.79
CA LYS A 102 -6.99 -32.72 -12.42
C LYS A 102 -6.23 -31.40 -12.30
N ARG A 103 -6.52 -30.63 -11.25
CA ARG A 103 -5.73 -29.43 -10.93
C ARG A 103 -4.34 -29.80 -10.42
N SER A 104 -3.33 -29.10 -10.93
CA SER A 104 -1.95 -29.15 -10.47
C SER A 104 -1.56 -27.81 -9.85
N PHE A 105 -0.55 -27.82 -8.98
CA PHE A 105 -0.10 -26.64 -8.25
C PHE A 105 1.36 -26.34 -8.54
N GLY A 106 1.75 -25.06 -8.50
CA GLY A 106 3.12 -24.65 -8.76
C GLY A 106 3.37 -23.19 -8.40
N ASN A 107 4.63 -22.77 -8.49
CA ASN A 107 4.98 -21.36 -8.41
C ASN A 107 4.76 -20.66 -9.76
N ALA A 108 5.00 -19.33 -9.81
CA ALA A 108 4.79 -18.53 -11.01
C ALA A 108 5.46 -19.11 -12.27
N LYS A 109 6.72 -19.56 -12.14
CA LYS A 109 7.48 -20.11 -13.28
C LYS A 109 6.91 -21.44 -13.78
N GLN A 110 6.44 -22.30 -12.88
CA GLN A 110 5.86 -23.60 -13.24
C GLN A 110 4.48 -23.45 -13.88
N CYS A 111 3.73 -22.45 -13.47
CA CYS A 111 2.38 -22.19 -13.96
C CYS A 111 2.33 -21.22 -15.16
N TYR A 112 3.44 -20.60 -15.54
CA TYR A 112 3.48 -19.67 -16.67
C TYR A 112 3.05 -20.35 -17.97
N GLY A 113 2.11 -19.72 -18.69
CA GLY A 113 1.54 -20.24 -19.94
C GLY A 113 0.59 -21.43 -19.76
N LYS A 114 0.21 -21.80 -18.53
CA LYS A 114 -0.77 -22.86 -18.27
C LYS A 114 -2.21 -22.31 -18.33
N PRO A 115 -3.17 -23.08 -18.87
CA PRO A 115 -4.57 -22.65 -18.95
C PRO A 115 -5.28 -22.72 -17.60
N SER A 116 -6.40 -22.01 -17.48
CA SER A 116 -7.33 -22.10 -16.35
C SER A 116 -6.66 -21.87 -14.99
N LEU A 117 -5.75 -20.89 -14.95
CA LEU A 117 -5.01 -20.48 -13.78
C LEU A 117 -5.98 -19.93 -12.71
N ARG A 118 -5.85 -20.35 -11.46
CA ARG A 118 -6.59 -19.80 -10.33
C ARG A 118 -5.74 -19.64 -9.09
N ILE A 119 -6.15 -18.66 -8.28
CA ILE A 119 -5.64 -18.43 -6.94
C ILE A 119 -6.55 -19.18 -5.97
N GLU A 120 -5.96 -20.08 -5.21
CA GLU A 120 -6.66 -20.91 -4.23
C GLU A 120 -6.29 -20.43 -2.83
N PRO A 121 -7.24 -20.03 -1.98
CA PRO A 121 -6.93 -19.62 -0.62
C PRO A 121 -6.36 -20.79 0.19
N VAL A 122 -5.42 -20.51 1.10
CA VAL A 122 -4.95 -21.52 2.06
C VAL A 122 -6.04 -21.75 3.12
N THR A 123 -6.68 -22.91 3.07
CA THR A 123 -7.75 -23.29 4.00
C THR A 123 -7.17 -23.80 5.33
N ASP A 124 -6.89 -22.90 6.28
CA ASP A 124 -6.74 -23.26 7.71
C ASP A 124 -8.03 -22.89 8.46
N SER A 125 -8.48 -23.77 9.36
CA SER A 125 -9.54 -23.54 10.35
C SER A 125 -9.48 -22.20 11.09
N LYS A 126 -8.28 -21.61 11.23
CA LYS A 126 -8.05 -20.30 11.86
C LYS A 126 -8.35 -19.10 10.94
N ASN A 127 -8.49 -19.32 9.64
CA ASN A 127 -8.60 -18.30 8.61
C ASN A 127 -9.99 -18.26 7.92
N LYS A 128 -11.06 -18.71 8.59
CA LYS A 128 -12.41 -18.76 7.99
C LYS A 128 -12.91 -17.43 7.41
N ALA A 129 -12.59 -16.30 8.04
CA ALA A 129 -12.95 -14.98 7.53
C ALA A 129 -12.20 -14.62 6.23
N LEU A 130 -10.95 -15.09 6.08
CA LEU A 130 -10.15 -14.94 4.86
C LEU A 130 -10.75 -15.76 3.72
N ILE A 131 -11.17 -16.99 4.01
CA ILE A 131 -11.78 -17.89 3.03
C ILE A 131 -13.09 -17.28 2.51
N ALA A 132 -13.97 -16.83 3.40
CA ALA A 132 -15.27 -16.29 3.01
C ALA A 132 -15.18 -15.10 2.05
N GLN A 133 -14.23 -14.17 2.25
CA GLN A 133 -14.08 -13.02 1.34
C GLN A 133 -13.44 -13.40 0.01
N ILE A 134 -12.45 -14.28 0.00
CA ILE A 134 -11.88 -14.77 -1.26
C ILE A 134 -12.95 -15.55 -2.04
N GLU A 135 -13.77 -16.34 -1.37
CA GLU A 135 -14.93 -17.02 -1.96
C GLU A 135 -15.95 -16.05 -2.55
N THR A 136 -16.22 -14.91 -1.88
CA THR A 136 -17.11 -13.86 -2.42
C THR A 136 -16.65 -13.33 -3.79
N PHE A 137 -15.34 -13.25 -4.01
CA PHE A 137 -14.78 -12.77 -5.28
C PHE A 137 -14.24 -13.90 -6.15
N ALA A 138 -14.26 -15.15 -5.72
CA ALA A 138 -13.56 -16.26 -6.37
C ALA A 138 -14.05 -16.48 -7.81
N GLU A 139 -15.35 -16.29 -8.05
CA GLU A 139 -15.94 -16.43 -9.38
C GLU A 139 -15.56 -15.27 -10.33
N ARG A 140 -15.26 -14.09 -9.78
CA ARG A 140 -14.84 -12.89 -10.52
C ARG A 140 -13.33 -12.66 -10.50
N THR A 141 -12.56 -13.56 -9.88
CA THR A 141 -11.11 -13.41 -9.73
C THR A 141 -10.40 -14.27 -10.76
N GLN A 142 -9.68 -13.61 -11.66
CA GLN A 142 -8.85 -14.25 -12.67
C GLN A 142 -7.38 -14.09 -12.31
N ALA A 143 -6.62 -15.19 -12.32
CA ALA A 143 -5.19 -15.16 -12.07
C ALA A 143 -4.44 -15.01 -13.39
N PHE A 144 -3.34 -14.25 -13.38
CA PHE A 144 -2.43 -14.14 -14.51
C PHE A 144 -0.97 -14.19 -14.05
N ILE A 145 -0.07 -14.45 -14.98
CA ILE A 145 1.37 -14.39 -14.74
C ILE A 145 2.01 -13.60 -15.87
N ILE A 146 2.84 -12.62 -15.52
CA ILE A 146 3.68 -11.88 -16.46
C ILE A 146 5.15 -12.24 -16.24
N GLN A 147 5.98 -12.04 -17.27
CA GLN A 147 7.42 -12.03 -17.11
C GLN A 147 7.88 -10.57 -17.13
N SER A 148 8.42 -10.07 -16.02
CA SER A 148 8.92 -8.70 -15.92
C SER A 148 10.23 -8.53 -16.69
N GLU A 149 10.62 -7.29 -16.98
CA GLU A 149 11.89 -6.99 -17.69
C GLU A 149 13.12 -7.53 -16.95
N SER A 150 13.02 -7.69 -15.63
CA SER A 150 14.06 -8.31 -14.81
C SER A 150 14.14 -9.84 -14.98
N GLY A 151 13.30 -10.44 -15.83
CA GLY A 151 13.21 -11.88 -16.08
C GLY A 151 12.43 -12.67 -15.02
N ASN A 152 11.80 -11.98 -14.06
CA ASN A 152 11.04 -12.60 -12.99
C ASN A 152 9.61 -12.90 -13.46
N TYR A 153 9.10 -14.07 -13.09
CA TYR A 153 7.69 -14.42 -13.23
C TYR A 153 6.91 -13.85 -12.05
N ILE A 154 5.94 -13.00 -12.35
CA ILE A 154 5.13 -12.25 -11.40
C ILE A 154 3.69 -12.73 -11.47
N VAL A 155 3.14 -13.17 -10.34
CA VAL A 155 1.74 -13.56 -10.21
C VAL A 155 0.89 -12.33 -9.96
N GLY A 156 -0.22 -12.22 -10.68
CA GLY A 156 -1.23 -11.20 -10.47
C GLY A 156 -2.64 -11.77 -10.46
N ALA A 157 -3.57 -10.94 -10.02
CA ALA A 157 -5.00 -11.21 -9.98
C ALA A 157 -5.77 -10.01 -10.51
N LYS A 158 -6.84 -10.29 -11.24
CA LYS A 158 -7.87 -9.35 -11.68
C LYS A 158 -9.16 -9.72 -10.96
N ILE A 159 -9.77 -8.78 -10.25
CA ILE A 159 -11.14 -8.89 -9.76
C ILE A 159 -12.01 -8.09 -10.73
N GLU A 160 -12.87 -8.78 -11.47
CA GLU A 160 -13.82 -8.16 -12.39
C GLU A 160 -14.93 -7.46 -11.61
N ALA A 161 -15.28 -6.25 -12.01
CA ALA A 161 -16.40 -5.51 -11.43
C ALA A 161 -17.73 -6.24 -11.72
N GLU A 162 -18.75 -6.04 -10.88
CA GLU A 162 -20.02 -6.77 -11.00
C GLU A 162 -20.73 -6.55 -12.34
N LEU A 163 -20.54 -5.38 -12.96
CA LEU A 163 -21.11 -5.03 -14.27
C LEU A 163 -20.12 -5.22 -15.42
N SER A 164 -18.87 -5.61 -15.14
CA SER A 164 -17.85 -5.87 -16.15
C SER A 164 -17.97 -7.31 -16.63
N THR A 165 -17.98 -7.51 -17.95
CA THR A 165 -18.03 -8.86 -18.56
C THR A 165 -16.91 -9.00 -19.59
N GLU A 166 -16.67 -10.23 -20.07
CA GLU A 166 -15.72 -10.44 -21.17
C GLU A 166 -16.16 -9.71 -22.46
N GLU A 167 -17.46 -9.56 -22.68
CA GLU A 167 -18.03 -8.90 -23.87
C GLU A 167 -18.06 -7.38 -23.73
N GLU A 168 -18.30 -6.88 -22.52
CA GLU A 168 -18.35 -5.46 -22.17
C GLU A 168 -17.45 -5.19 -20.95
N PRO A 169 -16.12 -5.21 -21.12
CA PRO A 169 -15.19 -4.94 -20.04
C PRO A 169 -15.25 -3.48 -19.61
N SER A 170 -15.08 -3.22 -18.32
CA SER A 170 -14.91 -1.84 -17.84
C SER A 170 -13.68 -1.18 -18.47
N HIS A 171 -13.87 0.05 -18.95
CA HIS A 171 -12.80 0.91 -19.43
C HIS A 171 -12.03 1.56 -18.27
N LYS A 172 -12.54 1.50 -17.04
CA LYS A 172 -11.88 2.03 -15.85
C LYS A 172 -11.28 0.89 -15.02
N VAL A 173 -9.98 0.96 -14.81
CA VAL A 173 -9.18 -0.08 -14.15
C VAL A 173 -8.44 0.51 -12.96
N ILE A 174 -8.40 -0.22 -11.85
CA ILE A 174 -7.52 0.08 -10.73
C ILE A 174 -6.32 -0.86 -10.79
N LEU A 175 -5.10 -0.32 -10.81
CA LEU A 175 -3.87 -1.08 -10.59
C LEU A 175 -3.35 -0.80 -9.18
N LEU A 176 -3.50 -1.79 -8.31
CA LEU A 176 -3.15 -1.74 -6.90
C LEU A 176 -1.74 -2.31 -6.65
N ALA A 177 -0.85 -1.47 -6.12
CA ALA A 177 0.44 -1.87 -5.59
C ALA A 177 0.35 -2.05 -4.06
N ASN A 178 0.61 -3.28 -3.61
CA ASN A 178 0.41 -3.72 -2.24
C ASN A 178 1.37 -3.07 -1.22
N SER A 179 0.98 -3.14 0.05
CA SER A 179 1.84 -2.78 1.16
C SER A 179 3.01 -3.78 1.32
N ASN A 180 3.94 -3.44 2.20
CA ASN A 180 4.98 -4.38 2.57
C ASN A 180 4.38 -5.57 3.33
N ALA A 181 5.06 -6.72 3.34
CA ALA A 181 4.58 -7.94 3.99
C ALA A 181 3.18 -8.41 3.56
N CYS A 182 2.75 -8.04 2.35
CA CYS A 182 1.50 -8.46 1.74
C CYS A 182 1.79 -9.25 0.46
N ASP A 183 1.27 -10.47 0.39
CA ASP A 183 1.20 -11.24 -0.85
C ASP A 183 -0.21 -11.16 -1.45
N LEU A 184 -0.37 -11.74 -2.62
CA LEU A 184 -1.60 -11.70 -3.40
C LEU A 184 -2.81 -12.26 -2.63
N GLY A 185 -2.61 -13.36 -1.88
CA GLY A 185 -3.67 -13.95 -1.06
C GLY A 185 -4.16 -13.01 0.03
N LEU A 186 -3.25 -12.32 0.72
CA LEU A 186 -3.63 -11.30 1.69
C LEU A 186 -4.29 -10.10 1.01
N SER A 187 -3.72 -9.60 -0.09
CA SER A 187 -4.25 -8.46 -0.85
C SER A 187 -5.70 -8.68 -1.28
N LEU A 188 -6.01 -9.84 -1.87
CA LEU A 188 -7.35 -10.20 -2.32
C LEU A 188 -8.39 -10.19 -1.20
N ASN A 189 -7.99 -10.47 0.04
CA ASN A 189 -8.87 -10.38 1.18
C ASN A 189 -9.04 -8.94 1.67
N CYS A 190 -7.94 -8.28 2.02
CA CYS A 190 -8.05 -7.06 2.83
C CYS A 190 -7.92 -5.77 2.03
N TYR A 191 -7.27 -5.79 0.87
CA TYR A 191 -6.96 -4.57 0.10
C TYR A 191 -7.73 -4.56 -1.21
N ALA A 192 -7.32 -5.38 -2.18
CA ALA A 192 -7.98 -5.48 -3.48
C ALA A 192 -9.45 -5.88 -3.32
N GLY A 193 -9.76 -6.86 -2.46
CA GLY A 193 -11.15 -7.25 -2.19
C GLY A 193 -11.98 -6.13 -1.57
N TYR A 194 -11.39 -5.33 -0.66
CA TYR A 194 -12.09 -4.21 -0.06
C TYR A 194 -12.32 -3.07 -1.07
N ILE A 195 -11.31 -2.74 -1.89
CA ILE A 195 -11.43 -1.78 -2.98
C ILE A 195 -12.47 -2.23 -4.01
N ALA A 196 -12.47 -3.52 -4.37
CA ALA A 196 -13.43 -4.11 -5.29
C ALA A 196 -14.86 -4.22 -4.70
N SER A 197 -15.00 -4.18 -3.37
CA SER A 197 -16.31 -4.22 -2.70
C SER A 197 -17.06 -2.90 -2.73
N TYR A 198 -16.37 -1.79 -3.05
CA TYR A 198 -17.02 -0.50 -3.18
C TYR A 198 -17.93 -0.50 -4.41
N GLN A 199 -19.23 -0.56 -4.17
CA GLN A 199 -20.23 -0.53 -5.23
C GLN A 199 -20.14 0.81 -5.98
N HIS A 200 -19.99 0.73 -7.30
CA HIS A 200 -19.91 1.89 -8.16
C HIS A 200 -20.64 1.63 -9.48
N PRO A 201 -21.43 2.59 -9.99
CA PRO A 201 -22.20 2.43 -11.23
C PRO A 201 -21.33 2.17 -12.47
N ASP A 202 -20.16 2.81 -12.58
CA ASP A 202 -19.22 2.57 -13.70
C ASP A 202 -18.36 1.31 -13.56
N ALA A 203 -18.43 0.60 -12.41
CA ALA A 203 -17.79 -0.69 -12.11
C ALA A 203 -16.29 -0.80 -12.49
N TYR A 204 -15.37 -0.79 -11.51
CA TYR A 204 -13.92 -0.84 -11.79
C TYR A 204 -13.34 -2.24 -11.67
N ASP A 205 -12.60 -2.69 -12.67
CA ASP A 205 -11.82 -3.92 -12.56
C ASP A 205 -10.55 -3.64 -11.75
N VAL A 206 -10.26 -4.47 -10.75
CA VAL A 206 -9.13 -4.28 -9.84
C VAL A 206 -8.03 -5.29 -10.15
N TYR A 207 -6.87 -4.80 -10.57
CA TYR A 207 -5.65 -5.59 -10.73
C TYR A 207 -4.75 -5.40 -9.51
N THR A 208 -4.19 -6.49 -9.04
CA THR A 208 -3.20 -6.52 -7.97
C THR A 208 -2.18 -7.62 -8.26
N PHE A 209 -0.99 -7.52 -7.69
CA PHE A 209 0.12 -8.42 -8.01
C PHE A 209 1.08 -8.59 -6.84
N ASP A 210 1.82 -9.69 -6.87
CA ASP A 210 2.97 -9.91 -6.00
C ASP A 210 4.20 -9.16 -6.52
N TYR A 211 5.02 -8.63 -5.62
CA TYR A 211 6.34 -8.16 -6.00
C TYR A 211 7.31 -9.33 -6.28
N SER A 212 8.40 -9.08 -6.99
CA SER A 212 9.51 -10.03 -7.14
C SER A 212 9.92 -10.62 -5.78
N GLY A 213 9.91 -11.95 -5.66
CA GLY A 213 10.23 -12.67 -4.43
C GLY A 213 9.15 -12.62 -3.33
N TYR A 214 7.96 -12.09 -3.61
CA TYR A 214 6.78 -12.18 -2.74
C TYR A 214 5.87 -13.33 -3.20
N GLY A 215 5.13 -13.91 -2.25
CA GLY A 215 4.14 -14.95 -2.52
C GLY A 215 4.70 -16.10 -3.36
N LEU A 216 4.12 -16.33 -4.55
CA LEU A 216 4.58 -17.35 -5.49
C LEU A 216 5.35 -16.78 -6.69
N SER A 217 5.59 -15.47 -6.70
CA SER A 217 6.45 -14.80 -7.67
C SER A 217 7.91 -15.17 -7.48
N THR A 218 8.64 -15.22 -8.58
CA THR A 218 10.08 -15.55 -8.57
C THR A 218 10.95 -14.31 -8.33
N GLY A 219 12.26 -14.52 -8.20
CA GLY A 219 13.23 -13.43 -8.05
C GLY A 219 13.52 -13.07 -6.59
N LYS A 220 14.03 -11.85 -6.38
CA LYS A 220 14.31 -11.28 -5.06
C LYS A 220 13.78 -9.86 -5.00
N PRO A 221 13.20 -9.43 -3.87
CA PRO A 221 12.68 -8.09 -3.77
C PRO A 221 13.83 -7.09 -3.69
N ASN A 222 13.77 -6.07 -4.53
CA ASN A 222 14.62 -4.89 -4.50
C ASN A 222 13.87 -3.73 -5.18
N GLU A 223 14.26 -2.50 -4.90
CA GLU A 223 13.56 -1.31 -5.43
C GLU A 223 13.41 -1.34 -6.95
N ASN A 224 14.48 -1.66 -7.69
CA ASN A 224 14.44 -1.69 -9.15
C ASN A 224 13.52 -2.81 -9.68
N ALA A 225 13.56 -4.00 -9.09
CA ALA A 225 12.71 -5.11 -9.49
C ALA A 225 11.23 -4.77 -9.30
N VAL A 226 10.83 -4.19 -8.17
CA VAL A 226 9.40 -3.88 -7.94
C VAL A 226 8.86 -2.80 -8.88
N TYR A 227 9.72 -1.86 -9.32
CA TYR A 227 9.37 -0.91 -10.38
C TYR A 227 9.21 -1.60 -11.74
N LYS A 228 10.07 -2.57 -12.08
CA LYS A 228 9.92 -3.37 -13.30
C LYS A 228 8.74 -4.33 -13.26
N ASP A 229 8.34 -4.78 -12.08
CA ASP A 229 7.18 -5.64 -11.91
C ASP A 229 5.88 -4.87 -12.19
N ILE A 230 5.70 -3.67 -11.64
CA ILE A 230 4.50 -2.86 -11.92
C ILE A 230 4.43 -2.42 -13.39
N GLU A 231 5.57 -2.10 -14.01
CA GLU A 231 5.62 -1.80 -15.46
C GLU A 231 5.12 -2.98 -16.29
N GLY A 232 5.59 -4.20 -16.00
CA GLY A 232 5.14 -5.40 -16.71
C GLY A 232 3.67 -5.72 -16.49
N VAL A 233 3.13 -5.44 -15.29
CA VAL A 233 1.69 -5.60 -15.01
C VAL A 233 0.87 -4.53 -15.75
N TYR A 234 1.34 -3.29 -15.77
CA TYR A 234 0.72 -2.21 -16.55
C TYR A 234 0.65 -2.59 -18.05
N ASP A 235 1.75 -3.06 -18.63
CA ASP A 235 1.81 -3.47 -20.03
C ASP A 235 0.86 -4.64 -20.34
N TYR A 236 0.74 -5.57 -19.40
CA TYR A 236 -0.23 -6.66 -19.47
C TYR A 236 -1.67 -6.13 -19.51
N ILE A 237 -2.05 -5.20 -18.62
CA ILE A 237 -3.39 -4.60 -18.59
C ILE A 237 -3.71 -3.93 -19.92
N VAL A 238 -2.79 -3.09 -20.43
CA VAL A 238 -2.99 -2.39 -21.71
C VAL A 238 -3.16 -3.39 -22.86
N THR A 239 -2.37 -4.46 -22.86
CA THR A 239 -2.41 -5.50 -23.89
C THR A 239 -3.66 -6.37 -23.79
N GLU A 240 -4.15 -6.67 -22.59
CA GLU A 240 -5.39 -7.40 -22.34
C GLU A 240 -6.59 -6.58 -22.80
N ARG A 241 -6.66 -5.31 -22.37
CA ARG A 241 -7.83 -4.45 -22.59
C ARG A 241 -8.00 -4.01 -24.02
N LYS A 242 -6.91 -3.61 -24.68
CA LYS A 242 -6.92 -3.06 -26.06
C LYS A 242 -7.98 -1.97 -26.28
N ASP A 243 -8.32 -1.23 -25.22
CA ASP A 243 -9.36 -0.21 -25.26
C ASP A 243 -8.71 1.19 -25.38
N PRO A 244 -8.97 1.96 -26.44
CA PRO A 244 -8.47 3.33 -26.56
C PRO A 244 -9.04 4.29 -25.50
N LYS A 245 -10.13 3.92 -24.82
CA LYS A 245 -10.73 4.68 -23.72
C LYS A 245 -10.28 4.21 -22.34
N LEU A 246 -9.29 3.31 -22.27
CA LEU A 246 -8.79 2.76 -21.03
C LEU A 246 -8.31 3.87 -20.08
N GLU A 247 -8.75 3.79 -18.84
CA GLU A 247 -8.32 4.65 -17.75
C GLU A 247 -7.79 3.79 -16.62
N ILE A 248 -6.51 3.99 -16.28
CA ILE A 248 -5.83 3.28 -15.21
C ILE A 248 -5.63 4.23 -14.04
N ILE A 249 -6.28 3.91 -12.93
CA ILE A 249 -6.09 4.57 -11.64
C ILE A 249 -5.08 3.76 -10.84
N LEU A 250 -3.97 4.38 -10.49
CA LEU A 250 -2.94 3.73 -9.69
C LEU A 250 -3.22 3.93 -8.21
N ILE A 251 -3.28 2.84 -7.45
CA ILE A 251 -3.42 2.90 -5.99
C ILE A 251 -2.21 2.25 -5.34
N GLY A 252 -1.52 2.97 -4.48
CA GLY A 252 -0.41 2.45 -3.69
C GLY A 252 -0.72 2.49 -2.20
N ILE A 253 -0.34 1.43 -1.48
CA ILE A 253 -0.45 1.38 -0.01
C ILE A 253 0.95 1.29 0.59
N SER A 254 1.29 2.18 1.53
CA SER A 254 2.59 2.18 2.21
C SER A 254 3.76 2.14 1.20
N ILE A 255 4.62 1.11 1.19
CA ILE A 255 5.70 0.95 0.19
C ILE A 255 5.18 0.99 -1.27
N GLY A 256 3.98 0.47 -1.52
CA GLY A 256 3.33 0.51 -2.82
C GLY A 256 3.11 1.93 -3.35
N THR A 257 3.05 2.93 -2.47
CA THR A 257 2.97 4.36 -2.88
C THR A 257 4.20 4.80 -3.67
N ALA A 258 5.39 4.31 -3.30
CA ALA A 258 6.60 4.58 -4.05
C ALA A 258 6.62 3.85 -5.40
N VAL A 259 6.01 2.67 -5.47
CA VAL A 259 5.90 1.85 -6.70
C VAL A 259 4.99 2.52 -7.72
N VAL A 260 3.77 2.91 -7.33
CA VAL A 260 2.85 3.61 -8.25
C VAL A 260 3.34 5.00 -8.63
N THR A 261 4.01 5.70 -7.72
CA THR A 261 4.58 7.03 -8.02
C THR A 261 5.68 6.93 -9.06
N ASP A 262 6.50 5.88 -9.02
CA ASP A 262 7.55 5.66 -10.03
C ASP A 262 6.97 5.44 -11.43
N LEU A 263 5.94 4.60 -11.54
CA LEU A 263 5.22 4.37 -12.79
C LEU A 263 4.57 5.66 -13.31
N ALA A 264 3.86 6.39 -12.43
CA ALA A 264 3.18 7.64 -12.78
C ALA A 264 4.15 8.73 -13.26
N ALA A 265 5.31 8.86 -12.61
CA ALA A 265 6.33 9.86 -12.95
C ALA A 265 6.96 9.62 -14.34
N LYS A 266 6.85 8.41 -14.89
CA LYS A 266 7.29 8.06 -16.24
C LYS A 266 6.28 8.42 -17.33
N ASN A 267 5.09 8.88 -16.95
CA ASN A 267 4.03 9.35 -17.86
C ASN A 267 3.61 8.28 -18.90
N PHE A 268 3.43 7.04 -18.43
CA PHE A 268 2.81 6.00 -19.24
C PHE A 268 1.41 6.45 -19.71
N PRO A 269 0.96 6.04 -20.92
CA PRO A 269 -0.37 6.38 -21.42
C PRO A 269 -1.47 5.79 -20.51
N TYR A 270 -2.73 6.17 -20.70
CA TYR A 270 -3.90 5.66 -19.96
C TYR A 270 -3.90 5.86 -18.42
N VAL A 271 -2.79 6.23 -17.78
CA VAL A 271 -2.77 6.59 -16.36
C VAL A 271 -3.58 7.87 -16.19
N SER A 272 -4.68 7.79 -15.44
CA SER A 272 -5.64 8.89 -15.26
C SER A 272 -5.57 9.54 -13.88
N GLY A 273 -4.98 8.86 -12.89
CA GLY A 273 -4.87 9.39 -11.53
C GLY A 273 -4.08 8.49 -10.59
N VAL A 274 -3.62 9.05 -9.48
CA VAL A 274 -2.82 8.37 -8.47
C VAL A 274 -3.41 8.57 -7.07
N VAL A 275 -3.64 7.48 -6.34
CA VAL A 275 -4.04 7.49 -4.93
C VAL A 275 -2.92 6.90 -4.09
N LEU A 276 -2.43 7.68 -3.13
CA LEU A 276 -1.38 7.29 -2.20
C LEU A 276 -1.95 7.14 -0.78
N ILE A 277 -1.99 5.91 -0.27
CA ILE A 277 -2.51 5.59 1.06
C ILE A 277 -1.34 5.35 2.01
N ALA A 278 -1.26 6.15 3.08
CA ALA A 278 -0.18 6.16 4.07
C ALA A 278 1.23 6.19 3.44
N PRO A 279 1.54 7.17 2.57
CA PRO A 279 2.76 7.18 1.78
C PRO A 279 4.05 7.35 2.59
N LEU A 280 5.14 6.82 2.04
CA LEU A 280 6.50 7.19 2.41
C LEU A 280 7.05 8.29 1.50
N THR A 281 7.75 9.27 2.08
CA THR A 281 8.49 10.29 1.33
C THR A 281 9.79 9.73 0.76
N SER A 282 10.55 9.01 1.58
CA SER A 282 11.66 8.11 1.21
C SER A 282 12.11 7.27 2.39
N ALA A 283 12.93 6.22 2.16
CA ALA A 283 13.36 5.32 3.21
C ALA A 283 14.26 6.00 4.26
N ILE A 284 15.26 6.77 3.83
CA ILE A 284 16.16 7.47 4.76
C ILE A 284 15.41 8.54 5.52
N ARG A 285 14.51 9.31 4.89
CA ARG A 285 13.67 10.31 5.60
C ARG A 285 12.80 9.65 6.65
N HIS A 286 12.22 8.51 6.32
CA HIS A 286 11.41 7.74 7.25
C HIS A 286 12.22 7.27 8.47
N VAL A 287 13.42 6.70 8.26
CA VAL A 287 14.28 6.21 9.34
C VAL A 287 14.92 7.36 10.13
N SER A 288 15.14 8.51 9.51
CA SER A 288 15.94 9.61 10.06
C SER A 288 15.10 10.72 10.71
N ARG A 289 13.98 10.36 11.38
CA ARG A 289 12.90 11.21 12.00
C ARG A 289 13.32 12.53 12.72
N HIS A 290 14.61 12.81 12.86
CA HIS A 290 15.20 13.99 13.49
C HIS A 290 15.90 14.98 12.52
N HIS A 291 15.84 14.76 11.21
CA HIS A 291 16.46 15.69 10.25
C HIS A 291 15.45 16.74 9.77
N PRO A 292 15.86 18.02 9.67
CA PRO A 292 14.99 19.07 9.13
C PRO A 292 14.55 18.68 7.71
N PRO A 293 13.33 19.07 7.30
CA PRO A 293 12.81 18.75 5.97
C PRO A 293 13.79 19.26 4.91
N ARG A 294 14.49 18.34 4.25
CA ARG A 294 15.34 18.68 3.10
C ARG A 294 14.45 18.78 1.87
N VAL A 295 14.82 19.59 0.88
CA VAL A 295 14.06 19.70 -0.37
C VAL A 295 14.23 18.44 -1.23
N THR A 296 15.38 17.76 -1.16
CA THR A 296 15.68 16.56 -1.94
C THR A 296 16.26 15.46 -1.06
N SER A 297 15.89 14.21 -1.32
CA SER A 297 16.49 13.07 -0.60
C SER A 297 17.97 12.87 -0.99
N PRO A 298 18.83 12.40 -0.07
CA PRO A 298 20.20 12.05 -0.41
C PRO A 298 20.27 11.06 -1.58
N TYR A 299 21.33 11.12 -2.40
CA TYR A 299 21.52 10.19 -3.53
C TYR A 299 21.52 8.70 -3.11
N VAL A 300 21.87 8.43 -1.85
CA VAL A 300 21.95 7.08 -1.27
C VAL A 300 20.62 6.55 -0.74
N ASP A 301 19.54 7.31 -0.93
CA ASP A 301 18.19 7.00 -0.46
C ASP A 301 17.41 6.12 -1.45
N CYS A 302 16.49 5.29 -0.95
CA CYS A 302 15.62 4.44 -1.75
C CYS A 302 14.15 4.82 -1.55
N PHE A 303 13.30 4.42 -2.49
CA PHE A 303 11.88 4.76 -2.56
C PHE A 303 11.65 6.26 -2.47
N ARG A 304 12.40 7.03 -3.25
CA ARG A 304 12.42 8.51 -3.24
C ARG A 304 11.14 9.11 -3.82
N THR A 305 9.98 8.77 -3.28
CA THR A 305 8.64 9.24 -3.69
C THR A 305 8.60 10.75 -3.81
N ILE A 306 9.11 11.48 -2.80
CA ILE A 306 9.08 12.94 -2.76
C ILE A 306 9.80 13.59 -3.94
N ASP A 307 10.85 12.94 -4.47
CA ASP A 307 11.61 13.46 -5.60
C ASP A 307 10.97 13.12 -6.95
N LYS A 308 10.07 12.12 -7.00
CA LYS A 308 9.38 11.67 -8.21
C LYS A 308 8.01 12.34 -8.42
N VAL A 309 7.33 12.69 -7.33
CA VAL A 309 6.02 13.34 -7.33
C VAL A 309 5.94 14.59 -8.21
N PRO A 310 6.95 15.48 -8.29
CA PRO A 310 6.93 16.63 -9.19
C PRO A 310 6.78 16.29 -10.69
N SER A 311 7.08 15.05 -11.09
CA SER A 311 6.95 14.57 -12.47
C SER A 311 5.61 13.86 -12.74
N VAL A 312 4.74 13.73 -11.74
CA VAL A 312 3.41 13.12 -11.89
C VAL A 312 2.45 14.13 -12.51
N ASN A 313 2.08 13.90 -13.76
CA ASN A 313 1.27 14.82 -14.56
C ASN A 313 -0.24 14.50 -14.58
N VAL A 314 -0.73 13.81 -13.55
CA VAL A 314 -2.15 13.46 -13.38
C VAL A 314 -2.58 13.82 -11.95
N PRO A 315 -3.89 13.90 -11.67
CA PRO A 315 -4.39 14.14 -10.32
C PRO A 315 -3.79 13.18 -9.29
N LEU A 316 -3.44 13.71 -8.12
CA LEU A 316 -2.83 12.94 -7.04
C LEU A 316 -3.58 13.18 -5.73
N LEU A 317 -4.09 12.09 -5.14
CA LEU A 317 -4.78 12.08 -3.86
C LEU A 317 -3.89 11.43 -2.79
N CYS A 318 -3.67 12.12 -1.67
CA CYS A 318 -3.08 11.52 -0.47
C CYS A 318 -4.15 11.19 0.58
N ILE A 319 -4.07 10.00 1.17
CA ILE A 319 -4.93 9.56 2.26
C ILE A 319 -4.05 9.06 3.42
N HIS A 320 -4.34 9.47 4.66
CA HIS A 320 -3.51 9.11 5.83
C HIS A 320 -4.32 9.02 7.13
N GLY A 321 -3.99 8.10 8.02
CA GLY A 321 -4.51 8.07 9.39
C GLY A 321 -3.71 8.99 10.33
N LEU A 322 -4.36 9.81 11.15
CA LEU A 322 -3.67 10.76 12.04
C LEU A 322 -2.92 10.10 13.22
N ASN A 323 -3.25 8.85 13.55
CA ASN A 323 -2.57 8.06 14.58
C ASN A 323 -1.61 7.02 13.97
N ASP A 324 -1.12 7.29 12.77
CA ASP A 324 -0.12 6.42 12.14
C ASP A 324 1.25 6.60 12.80
N GLU A 325 1.60 5.65 13.67
CA GLU A 325 2.89 5.59 14.35
C GLU A 325 4.00 4.98 13.49
N MET A 326 3.62 4.30 12.39
CA MET A 326 4.55 3.70 11.44
C MET A 326 5.00 4.77 10.46
N MET A 327 4.09 5.36 9.70
CA MET A 327 4.35 6.47 8.79
C MET A 327 3.75 7.77 9.37
N PRO A 328 4.54 8.83 9.60
CA PRO A 328 3.96 10.06 10.11
C PRO A 328 3.05 10.70 9.04
N PRO A 329 1.87 11.26 9.42
CA PRO A 329 0.97 11.97 8.51
C PRO A 329 1.62 13.11 7.74
N SER A 330 2.72 13.67 8.27
CA SER A 330 3.53 14.68 7.59
C SER A 330 4.06 14.24 6.24
N ASN A 331 4.25 12.93 6.02
CA ASN A 331 4.64 12.42 4.71
C ASN A 331 3.61 12.77 3.62
N SER A 332 2.31 12.59 3.91
CA SER A 332 1.24 12.97 2.98
C SER A 332 1.21 14.48 2.74
N ALA A 333 1.41 15.28 3.78
CA ALA A 333 1.44 16.73 3.65
C ALA A 333 2.62 17.21 2.79
N GLU A 334 3.82 16.64 2.98
CA GLU A 334 5.01 16.94 2.17
C GLU A 334 4.80 16.56 0.70
N ILE A 335 4.27 15.36 0.44
CA ILE A 335 3.97 14.88 -0.91
C ILE A 335 2.92 15.77 -1.59
N TYR A 336 1.82 16.06 -0.90
CA TYR A 336 0.76 16.93 -1.43
C TYR A 336 1.30 18.33 -1.80
N ALA A 337 2.17 18.90 -0.96
CA ALA A 337 2.76 20.21 -1.21
C ALA A 337 3.51 20.28 -2.56
N VAL A 338 4.24 19.21 -2.91
CA VAL A 338 5.05 19.16 -4.14
C VAL A 338 4.33 18.54 -5.36
N ALA A 339 3.16 17.92 -5.20
CA ALA A 339 2.40 17.26 -6.27
C ALA A 339 1.74 18.25 -7.24
N PRO A 340 2.16 18.40 -8.51
CA PRO A 340 1.66 19.46 -9.41
C PRO A 340 0.14 19.56 -9.48
N TYR A 341 -0.53 18.40 -9.53
CA TYR A 341 -1.99 18.27 -9.57
C TYR A 341 -2.56 17.57 -8.32
N GLY A 342 -2.03 17.91 -7.15
CA GLY A 342 -2.53 17.41 -5.87
C GLY A 342 -3.98 17.86 -5.60
N VAL A 343 -4.88 16.91 -5.33
CA VAL A 343 -6.28 17.17 -4.94
C VAL A 343 -6.45 17.13 -3.42
N ASP A 344 -7.60 17.61 -2.92
CA ASP A 344 -7.82 17.74 -1.47
C ASP A 344 -7.59 16.39 -0.75
N PRO A 345 -6.60 16.32 0.17
CA PRO A 345 -6.22 15.06 0.82
C PRO A 345 -7.26 14.65 1.87
N LEU A 346 -7.25 13.37 2.23
CA LEU A 346 -8.08 12.82 3.31
C LEU A 346 -7.21 12.42 4.51
N PHE A 347 -7.36 13.12 5.63
CA PHE A 347 -6.77 12.73 6.91
C PHE A 347 -7.85 12.14 7.83
N LEU A 348 -7.68 10.89 8.23
CA LEU A 348 -8.63 10.18 9.07
C LEU A 348 -8.23 10.24 10.55
N PRO A 349 -9.07 10.83 11.44
CA PRO A 349 -8.77 10.87 12.86
C PRO A 349 -8.78 9.45 13.46
N ASN A 350 -7.98 9.23 14.49
CA ASN A 350 -7.92 7.98 15.26
C ASN A 350 -7.58 6.70 14.47
N ARG A 351 -7.13 6.82 13.21
CA ARG A 351 -6.72 5.67 12.40
C ARG A 351 -5.21 5.49 12.42
N CYS A 352 -4.76 4.26 12.65
CA CYS A 352 -3.37 3.83 12.54
C CYS A 352 -3.02 3.44 11.09
N HIS A 353 -1.77 3.01 10.85
CA HIS A 353 -1.22 2.70 9.52
C HIS A 353 -2.13 1.86 8.62
N LEU A 354 -2.62 0.73 9.13
CA LEU A 354 -3.55 -0.14 8.40
C LEU A 354 -5.02 0.16 8.72
N GLY A 355 -5.30 0.88 9.82
CA GLY A 355 -6.66 1.26 10.21
C GLY A 355 -7.32 2.23 9.24
N VAL A 356 -6.53 2.94 8.41
CA VAL A 356 -7.05 3.74 7.28
C VAL A 356 -7.83 2.89 6.28
N LEU A 357 -7.43 1.61 6.09
CA LEU A 357 -7.98 0.69 5.10
C LEU A 357 -9.33 0.09 5.51
N SER A 358 -9.75 0.24 6.77
CA SER A 358 -11.05 -0.25 7.23
C SER A 358 -12.10 0.87 7.34
N SER A 359 -11.80 2.08 6.85
CA SER A 359 -12.73 3.21 6.94
C SER A 359 -13.61 3.29 5.70
N PHE A 360 -14.93 3.40 5.88
CA PHE A 360 -15.84 3.63 4.76
C PHE A 360 -15.53 4.93 3.99
N ARG A 361 -15.03 5.97 4.71
CA ARG A 361 -14.60 7.25 4.12
C ARG A 361 -13.46 7.11 3.13
N LEU A 362 -12.67 6.03 3.22
CA LEU A 362 -11.64 5.71 2.23
C LEU A 362 -12.28 5.49 0.86
N GLY A 363 -13.29 4.62 0.80
CA GLY A 363 -14.01 4.28 -0.43
C GLY A 363 -14.71 5.48 -1.02
N GLU A 364 -15.48 6.21 -0.21
CA GLU A 364 -16.17 7.43 -0.64
C GLU A 364 -15.19 8.43 -1.28
N ARG A 365 -14.05 8.68 -0.64
CA ARG A 365 -13.08 9.64 -1.16
C ARG A 365 -12.41 9.16 -2.45
N ILE A 366 -12.11 7.85 -2.56
CA ILE A 366 -11.56 7.26 -3.78
C ILE A 366 -12.59 7.36 -4.93
N ILE A 367 -13.87 7.11 -4.65
CA ILE A 367 -14.95 7.29 -5.63
C ILE A 367 -15.03 8.75 -6.08
N THR A 368 -15.11 9.71 -5.14
CA THR A 368 -15.11 11.14 -5.48
C THR A 368 -13.88 11.55 -6.29
N PHE A 369 -12.73 10.97 -6.00
CA PHE A 369 -11.51 11.22 -6.77
C PHE A 369 -11.67 10.80 -8.23
N MET A 370 -12.20 9.58 -8.45
CA MET A 370 -12.35 9.02 -9.79
C MET A 370 -13.47 9.71 -10.58
N GLU A 371 -14.60 10.02 -9.96
CA GLU A 371 -15.77 10.60 -10.65
C GLU A 371 -15.68 12.11 -10.82
N GLU A 372 -15.06 12.82 -9.87
CA GLU A 372 -15.07 14.28 -9.89
C GLU A 372 -13.69 14.88 -10.13
N ASP A 373 -12.69 14.50 -9.33
CA ASP A 373 -11.41 15.19 -9.37
C ASP A 373 -10.67 14.94 -10.69
N ILE A 374 -10.69 13.70 -11.18
CA ILE A 374 -10.11 13.33 -12.48
C ILE A 374 -10.84 14.04 -13.62
N GLU A 375 -12.17 14.04 -13.63
CA GLU A 375 -12.96 14.68 -14.68
C GLU A 375 -12.80 16.20 -14.70
N LYS A 376 -12.74 16.85 -13.53
CA LYS A 376 -12.41 18.28 -13.41
C LYS A 376 -11.04 18.58 -14.01
N TRP A 377 -10.04 17.75 -13.71
CA TRP A 377 -8.70 17.93 -14.26
C TRP A 377 -8.66 17.75 -15.78
N LYS A 378 -9.32 16.72 -16.33
CA LYS A 378 -9.45 16.51 -17.78
C LYS A 378 -10.14 17.69 -18.48
N ALA A 379 -11.12 18.30 -17.83
CA ALA A 379 -11.79 19.51 -18.31
C ALA A 379 -10.93 20.80 -18.18
N GLY A 380 -9.69 20.71 -17.70
CA GLY A 380 -8.76 21.82 -17.56
C GLY A 380 -8.91 22.62 -16.27
N PHE A 381 -9.73 22.17 -15.32
CA PHE A 381 -9.81 22.81 -14.01
C PHE A 381 -8.59 22.44 -13.16
N GLN A 382 -7.76 23.44 -12.87
CA GLN A 382 -6.64 23.31 -11.94
C GLN A 382 -6.85 24.30 -10.79
N LYS A 383 -6.87 23.81 -9.54
CA LYS A 383 -6.91 24.68 -8.36
C LYS A 383 -5.59 25.43 -8.26
N ASP A 384 -5.63 26.76 -8.10
CA ASP A 384 -4.45 27.57 -7.79
C ASP A 384 -3.83 27.13 -6.44
N LYS A 385 -2.69 26.46 -6.49
CA LYS A 385 -1.98 25.95 -5.30
C LYS A 385 -1.46 27.06 -4.38
N LEU A 386 -1.28 28.29 -4.90
CA LEU A 386 -0.59 29.39 -4.24
C LEU A 386 -1.28 29.88 -2.95
N HIS A 387 -2.56 29.58 -2.72
CA HIS A 387 -3.30 30.07 -1.55
C HIS A 387 -3.35 29.13 -0.34
N ARG A 388 -2.89 27.87 -0.42
CA ARG A 388 -3.00 26.92 0.71
C ARG A 388 -1.69 26.57 1.41
N THR A 389 -0.53 26.69 0.77
CA THR A 389 0.77 26.40 1.42
C THR A 389 1.10 27.36 2.57
N SER A 390 0.56 28.58 2.58
CA SER A 390 0.68 29.54 3.68
C SER A 390 -0.30 29.29 4.85
N HIS A 391 -1.33 28.45 4.64
CA HIS A 391 -2.41 28.21 5.61
C HIS A 391 -2.58 26.76 6.04
N MET A 392 -1.73 25.84 5.56
CA MET A 392 -1.75 24.44 6.00
C MET A 392 -1.17 24.29 7.43
N LYS A 393 -1.78 24.97 8.40
CA LYS A 393 -1.79 24.51 9.79
C LYS A 393 -2.68 23.28 9.82
N TYR A 394 -2.24 22.21 10.48
CA TYR A 394 -3.00 20.97 10.70
C TYR A 394 -4.35 21.17 11.43
N GLU A 395 -4.79 22.41 11.66
CA GLU A 395 -5.96 22.82 12.43
C GLU A 395 -7.22 23.04 11.57
N GLU A 396 -7.12 23.14 10.24
CA GLU A 396 -8.24 23.54 9.36
C GLU A 396 -8.92 22.40 8.57
N PHE A 397 -8.68 21.13 8.90
CA PHE A 397 -9.54 20.07 8.37
C PHE A 397 -10.86 20.07 9.16
N GLU A 398 -11.97 20.39 8.48
CA GLU A 398 -13.31 20.42 9.05
C GLU A 398 -13.60 19.13 9.82
N TYR A 399 -13.72 19.30 11.13
CA TYR A 399 -13.99 18.25 12.10
C TYR A 399 -15.50 18.05 12.18
N ASP A 400 -16.01 17.03 11.51
CA ASP A 400 -17.34 16.52 11.83
C ASP A 400 -17.24 15.65 13.08
N LYS A 401 -17.90 16.11 14.15
CA LYS A 401 -17.90 15.46 15.47
C LYS A 401 -18.87 14.28 15.56
N ASP A 402 -19.76 14.09 14.58
CA ASP A 402 -21.02 13.39 14.84
C ASP A 402 -21.18 12.02 14.16
N THR A 403 -20.15 11.42 13.54
CA THR A 403 -20.34 10.12 12.85
C THR A 403 -19.49 8.94 13.33
N ASP A 404 -18.74 9.03 14.44
CA ASP A 404 -17.94 7.92 14.97
C ASP A 404 -18.59 7.25 16.21
N SER A 405 -19.93 7.15 16.22
CA SER A 405 -20.61 6.18 17.08
C SER A 405 -20.67 4.85 16.35
N ASP A 406 -19.60 4.08 16.48
CA ASP A 406 -19.51 2.68 16.09
C ASP A 406 -20.51 1.86 16.95
N LYS A 407 -21.80 1.92 16.60
CA LYS A 407 -22.81 1.03 17.18
C LYS A 407 -22.64 -0.33 16.51
N SER A 408 -21.83 -1.17 17.14
CA SER A 408 -21.86 -2.62 16.91
C SER A 408 -23.31 -3.11 16.82
N PRO A 409 -23.71 -3.88 15.80
CA PRO A 409 -25.05 -4.47 15.76
C PRO A 409 -25.20 -5.43 16.94
N THR A 410 -26.09 -5.10 17.87
CA THR A 410 -26.46 -5.98 18.97
C THR A 410 -27.19 -7.19 18.37
N LEU A 411 -26.52 -8.35 18.34
CA LEU A 411 -27.19 -9.63 18.13
C LEU A 411 -28.12 -9.88 19.32
N THR A 412 -29.41 -9.62 19.13
CA THR A 412 -30.46 -10.07 20.05
C THR A 412 -30.58 -11.59 19.94
N THR A 413 -30.00 -12.30 20.90
CA THR A 413 -30.30 -13.71 21.14
C THR A 413 -31.68 -13.82 21.76
N GLU A 414 -32.72 -13.97 20.96
CA GLU A 414 -33.99 -14.49 21.44
C GLU A 414 -33.87 -16.02 21.51
N THR A 415 -33.73 -16.54 22.72
CA THR A 415 -33.94 -17.96 23.04
C THR A 415 -35.42 -18.30 22.85
N PRO A 416 -35.78 -19.36 22.09
CA PRO A 416 -37.15 -19.84 22.06
C PRO A 416 -37.45 -20.52 23.40
N THR A 417 -38.44 -20.00 24.13
CA THR A 417 -39.07 -20.73 25.23
C THR A 417 -39.87 -21.90 24.68
N SER A 418 -39.71 -23.04 25.37
CA SER A 418 -40.37 -24.33 25.20
C SER A 418 -41.88 -24.29 25.04
#